data_AF-A0A1G2CKH3-F1
#
_entry.id   AF-A0A1G2CKH3-F1
#
_cell.length_a   1.000
_cell.length_b   1.000
_cell.length_c   1.000
_cell.angle_alpha   90.00
_cell.angle_beta   90.00
_cell.angle_gamma   90.00
#
_symmetry.space_group_name_H-M   'P 1'
#
loop_
_entity.id
_entity.type
_entity.pdbx_description
1 polymer ?
#
loop_
_entity_poly.entity_id
_entity_poly.type
_entity_poly.pdbx_seq_one_letter_code
_entity_poly.pdbx_strand_id
1 'polypeptide(L)'
;MKVLKFTSHSRFKMRQYGLSEARVKRVIHMPARIEEGIAPKTVAMMQKAGSTKHPHELWVMIVDTKRERRVVSAWRYPGETKAGAPLPPEILREMRDMG
;
A
#
# COMPACT_ATOMS: atom_id res chain seq x y z
N MET A 1 19.24 6.07 -7.89
CA MET A 1 18.04 5.91 -7.03
C MET A 1 16.83 6.43 -7.81
N LYS A 2 15.77 5.63 -7.98
CA LYS A 2 14.58 6.07 -8.77
C LYS A 2 13.87 7.20 -8.02
N VAL A 3 13.37 8.20 -8.74
CA VAL A 3 12.56 9.28 -8.15
C VAL A 3 11.26 8.70 -7.63
N LEU A 4 10.90 8.98 -6.38
CA LEU A 4 9.63 8.55 -5.78
C LEU A 4 8.54 9.60 -6.05
N LYS A 5 7.43 9.19 -6.66
CA LYS A 5 6.27 10.06 -6.92
C LYS A 5 5.00 9.50 -6.32
N PHE A 6 4.17 10.38 -5.78
CA PHE A 6 2.85 10.05 -5.25
C PHE A 6 1.78 10.50 -6.24
N THR A 7 0.94 9.57 -6.68
CA THR A 7 -0.23 9.89 -7.50
C THR A 7 -1.28 10.65 -6.68
N SER A 8 -2.20 11.37 -7.33
CA SER A 8 -3.32 12.03 -6.66
C SER A 8 -4.15 11.04 -5.83
N HIS A 9 -4.37 9.83 -6.36
CA HIS A 9 -5.07 8.77 -5.65
C HIS A 9 -4.34 8.35 -4.36
N SER A 10 -3.03 8.08 -4.44
CA SER A 10 -2.25 7.73 -3.23
C SER A 10 -2.32 8.82 -2.16
N ARG A 11 -2.24 10.10 -2.54
CA ARG A 11 -2.38 11.23 -1.61
C ARG A 11 -3.77 11.29 -0.99
N PHE A 12 -4.82 11.01 -1.75
CA PHE A 12 -6.18 10.93 -1.24
C PHE A 12 -6.32 9.82 -0.19
N LYS A 13 -5.90 8.59 -0.51
CA LYS A 13 -5.98 7.47 0.43
C LYS A 13 -5.10 7.69 1.66
N MET A 14 -3.94 8.29 1.50
CA MET A 14 -3.10 8.70 2.63
C MET A 14 -3.83 9.64 3.59
N ARG A 15 -4.60 10.62 3.08
CA ARG A 15 -5.45 11.48 3.92
C ARG A 15 -6.56 10.67 4.59
N GLN A 16 -7.25 9.81 3.83
CA GLN A 16 -8.33 8.94 4.34
C GLN A 16 -7.88 8.05 5.51
N TYR A 17 -6.68 7.46 5.45
CA TYR A 17 -6.17 6.55 6.49
C TYR A 17 -5.17 7.19 7.46
N GLY A 18 -4.97 8.51 7.40
CA GLY A 18 -4.01 9.22 8.25
C GLY A 18 -2.57 8.71 8.12
N LEU A 19 -2.10 8.53 6.88
CA LEU A 19 -0.76 8.07 6.55
C LEU A 19 0.11 9.25 6.09
N SER A 20 1.26 9.43 6.74
CA SER A 20 2.27 10.40 6.30
C SER A 20 3.13 9.83 5.18
N GLU A 21 3.75 10.71 4.38
CA GLU A 21 4.73 10.28 3.37
C GLU A 21 5.90 9.52 4.00
N ALA A 22 6.32 9.90 5.20
CA ALA A 22 7.37 9.21 5.93
C ALA A 22 6.99 7.76 6.26
N ARG A 23 5.74 7.50 6.67
CA ARG A 23 5.22 6.14 6.88
C ARG A 23 5.21 5.35 5.58
N VAL A 24 4.72 5.93 4.49
CA VAL A 24 4.68 5.26 3.18
C VAL A 24 6.10 4.94 2.69
N LYS A 25 7.04 5.89 2.81
CA LYS A 25 8.45 5.68 2.48
C LYS A 25 9.02 4.53 3.32
N ARG A 26 8.75 4.46 4.62
CA ARG A 26 9.21 3.37 5.49
C ARG A 26 8.74 2.00 5.01
N VAL A 27 7.47 1.86 4.62
CA VAL A 27 6.94 0.60 4.06
C VAL A 27 7.67 0.20 2.79
N ILE A 28 7.99 1.16 1.92
CA ILE A 28 8.71 0.91 0.66
C ILE A 28 10.17 0.49 0.90
N HIS A 29 10.84 1.08 1.90
CA HIS A 29 12.26 0.80 2.18
C HIS A 29 12.46 -0.48 2.99
N MET A 30 11.55 -0.79 3.90
CA MET A 30 11.65 -1.96 4.80
C MET A 30 10.30 -2.68 4.90
N PRO A 31 9.82 -3.29 3.80
CA PRO A 31 8.59 -4.07 3.83
C PRO A 31 8.79 -5.33 4.67
N ALA A 32 7.78 -5.67 5.48
CA ALA A 32 7.71 -6.97 6.14
C ALA A 32 7.23 -8.07 5.18
N ARG A 33 6.46 -7.69 4.15
CA ARG A 33 5.96 -8.60 3.12
C ARG A 33 5.83 -7.86 1.78
N ILE A 34 6.09 -8.58 0.69
CA ILE A 34 5.97 -8.09 -0.68
C ILE A 34 5.10 -9.10 -1.44
N GLU A 35 4.07 -8.61 -2.11
CA GLU A 35 3.10 -9.39 -2.87
C GLU A 35 2.90 -8.77 -4.26
N GLU A 36 2.40 -9.57 -5.20
CA GLU A 36 1.91 -9.04 -6.47
C GLU A 36 0.72 -8.12 -6.20
N GLY A 37 0.73 -6.93 -6.80
CA GLY A 37 -0.36 -5.98 -6.63
C GLY A 37 -1.58 -6.39 -7.45
N ILE A 38 -2.76 -5.94 -7.00
CA ILE A 38 -4.04 -6.28 -7.65
C ILE A 38 -4.07 -5.79 -9.10
N ALA A 39 -3.48 -4.62 -9.37
CA ALA A 39 -3.41 -4.07 -10.72
C ALA A 39 -2.18 -4.65 -11.47
N PRO A 40 -2.28 -4.92 -12.78
CA PRO A 40 -1.17 -5.44 -13.55
C PRO A 40 0.11 -4.61 -13.40
N LYS A 41 1.26 -5.28 -13.25
CA LYS A 41 2.60 -4.67 -13.10
C LYS A 41 2.76 -3.81 -11.84
N THR A 42 1.88 -3.97 -10.85
CA THR A 42 2.03 -3.34 -9.54
C THR A 42 2.59 -4.33 -8.52
N VAL A 43 3.25 -3.79 -7.50
CA VAL A 43 3.78 -4.55 -6.37
C VAL A 43 3.16 -3.96 -5.11
N ALA A 44 2.59 -4.82 -4.27
CA ALA A 44 2.06 -4.45 -2.97
C ALA A 44 3.12 -4.74 -1.89
N MET A 45 3.40 -3.76 -1.05
CA MET A 45 4.35 -3.83 0.05
C MET A 45 3.60 -3.57 1.35
N MET A 46 3.88 -4.39 2.37
CA MET A 46 3.19 -4.35 3.65
C MET A 46 4.18 -4.23 4.80
N GLN A 47 3.81 -3.45 5.82
CA GLN A 47 4.48 -3.46 7.12
C GLN A 47 3.46 -3.57 8.27
N LYS A 48 3.79 -4.37 9.28
CA LYS A 48 3.01 -4.44 10.53
C LYS A 48 3.13 -3.12 11.28
N ALA A 49 2.04 -2.66 11.87
CA ALA A 49 1.94 -1.45 12.66
C ALA A 49 0.93 -1.61 13.80
N GLY A 50 0.85 -0.60 14.67
CA GLY A 50 0.00 -0.63 15.85
C GLY A 50 0.67 -1.27 17.05
N SER A 51 -0.16 -1.61 18.05
CA SER A 51 0.27 -2.26 19.29
C SER A 51 -0.21 -3.70 19.33
N THR A 52 0.30 -4.49 20.26
CA THR A 52 -0.14 -5.89 20.47
C THR A 52 -1.65 -6.00 20.69
N LYS A 53 -2.29 -4.99 21.29
CA LYS A 53 -3.75 -4.97 21.53
C LYS A 53 -4.56 -4.52 20.31
N HIS A 54 -3.97 -3.73 19.43
CA HIS A 54 -4.62 -3.17 18.24
C HIS A 54 -3.68 -3.23 17.02
N PRO A 55 -3.37 -4.45 16.55
CA PRO A 55 -2.52 -4.62 15.38
C PRO A 55 -3.24 -4.12 14.13
N HIS A 56 -2.48 -3.53 13.23
CA HIS A 56 -2.95 -3.20 11.88
C HIS A 56 -1.80 -3.29 10.89
N GLU A 57 -2.14 -3.45 9.63
CA GLU A 57 -1.17 -3.47 8.56
C GLU A 57 -1.22 -2.18 7.76
N LEU A 58 -0.05 -1.70 7.35
CA LEU A 58 0.10 -0.62 6.40
C LEU A 58 0.49 -1.21 5.06
N TRP A 59 -0.35 -0.97 4.07
CA TRP A 59 -0.14 -1.45 2.71
C TRP A 59 0.15 -0.28 1.79
N VAL A 60 1.10 -0.49 0.89
CA VAL A 60 1.51 0.48 -0.12
C VAL A 60 1.65 -0.26 -1.44
N MET A 61 0.94 0.21 -2.45
CA MET A 61 1.06 -0.32 -3.79
C MET A 61 1.89 0.62 -4.65
N ILE A 62 2.87 0.06 -5.34
CA ILE A 62 3.79 0.79 -6.21
C ILE A 62 3.78 0.22 -7.63
N VAL A 63 4.14 1.07 -8.59
CA VAL A 63 4.58 0.65 -9.91
C VAL A 63 5.94 1.25 -10.20
N ASP A 64 6.86 0.39 -10.64
CA ASP A 64 8.19 0.79 -11.07
C ASP A 64 8.22 1.02 -12.57
N THR A 65 8.75 2.17 -12.98
CA THR A 65 9.08 2.47 -14.37
C THR A 65 10.60 2.49 -14.54
N LYS A 66 11.08 2.76 -15.76
CA LYS A 66 12.50 2.94 -16.05
C LYS A 66 13.12 4.12 -15.29
N ARG A 67 12.35 5.18 -15.01
CA ARG A 67 12.86 6.45 -14.44
C ARG A 67 12.42 6.70 -13.00
N GLU A 68 11.25 6.21 -12.62
CA GLU A 68 10.60 6.57 -11.35
C GLU A 68 9.83 5.40 -10.73
N ARG A 69 9.67 5.47 -9.41
CA ARG A 69 8.77 4.62 -8.62
C ARG A 69 7.53 5.44 -8.29
N ARG A 70 6.36 4.99 -8.70
CA ARG A 70 5.09 5.66 -8.41
C ARG A 70 4.36 4.91 -7.31
N VAL A 71 3.96 5.63 -6.27
CA VAL A 71 2.99 5.15 -5.28
C VAL A 71 1.59 5.32 -5.88
N VAL A 72 0.93 4.21 -6.16
CA VAL A 72 -0.41 4.22 -6.76
C VAL A 72 -1.49 4.25 -5.70
N SER A 73 -1.31 3.55 -4.58
CA SER A 73 -2.25 3.57 -3.46
C SER A 73 -1.56 3.26 -2.13
N ALA A 74 -2.19 3.64 -1.02
CA ALA A 74 -1.75 3.31 0.34
C ALA A 74 -2.94 3.23 1.28
N TRP A 75 -3.04 2.18 2.10
CA TRP A 75 -4.18 1.98 2.99
C TRP A 75 -3.77 1.30 4.30
N ARG A 76 -4.65 1.41 5.30
CA ARG A 76 -4.55 0.69 6.57
C ARG A 76 -5.56 -0.44 6.59
N TYR A 77 -5.10 -1.64 6.91
CA TYR A 77 -5.97 -2.79 7.14
C TYR A 77 -6.06 -3.09 8.65
N PRO A 78 -7.27 -3.19 9.24
CA PRO A 78 -7.41 -3.55 10.64
C PRO A 78 -7.05 -5.03 10.84
N GLY A 79 -6.18 -5.33 11.80
CA GLY A 79 -5.72 -6.70 12.07
C GLY A 79 -4.56 -7.16 11.17
N GLU A 80 -4.43 -8.47 11.02
CA GLU A 80 -3.34 -9.12 10.29
C GLU A 80 -3.92 -9.97 9.15
N THR A 81 -3.39 -9.82 7.94
CA THR A 81 -3.79 -10.64 6.79
C THR A 81 -2.96 -11.91 6.71
N LYS A 82 -3.61 -13.03 6.38
CA LYS A 82 -2.92 -14.27 6.03
C LYS A 82 -2.37 -14.15 4.62
N ALA A 83 -1.10 -14.49 4.42
CA ALA A 83 -0.48 -14.48 3.10
C ALA A 83 -1.27 -15.40 2.14
N GLY A 84 -1.60 -14.90 0.95
CA GLY A 84 -2.39 -15.63 -0.05
C GLY A 84 -3.91 -15.63 0.20
N ALA A 85 -4.40 -15.03 1.29
CA ALA A 85 -5.83 -14.78 1.43
C ALA A 85 -6.27 -13.64 0.50
N PRO A 86 -7.47 -13.71 -0.07
CA PRO A 86 -8.00 -12.62 -0.88
C PRO A 86 -8.11 -11.34 -0.04
N LEU A 87 -7.81 -10.20 -0.66
CA LEU A 87 -8.03 -8.91 -0.03
C LEU A 87 -9.52 -8.72 0.25
N PRO A 88 -9.87 -7.94 1.29
CA PRO A 88 -11.26 -7.70 1.64
C PRO A 88 -12.07 -7.16 0.45
N PRO A 89 -13.34 -7.57 0.28
CA PRO A 89 -14.18 -7.16 -0.84
C PRO A 89 -14.29 -5.64 -1.02
N GLU A 90 -14.29 -4.89 0.07
CA GLU A 90 -14.33 -3.42 0.06
C GLU A 90 -13.09 -2.82 -0.60
N ILE A 91 -11.90 -3.38 -0.33
CA ILE A 91 -10.64 -2.95 -0.95
C ILE A 91 -10.66 -3.33 -2.43
N LEU A 92 -11.08 -4.56 -2.75
CA LEU A 92 -11.20 -5.02 -4.14
C LEU A 92 -12.17 -4.16 -4.97
N ARG A 93 -13.29 -3.75 -4.37
CA ARG A 93 -14.27 -2.86 -5.01
C ARG A 93 -13.70 -1.47 -5.25
N GLU A 94 -13.09 -0.86 -4.22
CA GLU A 94 -12.42 0.42 -4.37
C GLU A 94 -11.35 0.39 -5.46
N MET A 95 -10.63 -0.73 -5.62
CA MET A 95 -9.60 -0.89 -6.65
C MET A 95 -10.14 -1.08 -8.05
N ARG A 96 -11.28 -1.77 -8.20
CA ARG A 96 -11.94 -1.95 -9.50
C ARG A 96 -12.45 -0.63 -10.07
N ASP A 97 -12.91 0.27 -9.21
CA ASP A 97 -13.41 1.60 -9.60
C ASP A 97 -12.26 2.60 -9.94
N MET A 98 -10.99 2.18 -9.87
CA MET A 98 -9.83 2.98 -10.30
C MET A 98 -9.42 2.76 -11.77
N GLY A 99 -10.15 1.91 -12.50
CA GLY A 99 -9.89 1.57 -13.92
C GLY A 99 -10.54 2.53 -14.90
#